data_AF-A0A4Z2HQE6-F1
#
_entry.id   AF-A0A4Z2HQE6-F1
#
_cell.length_a   1.000
_cell.length_b   1.000
_cell.length_c   1.000
_cell.angle_alpha   90.00
_cell.angle_beta   90.00
_cell.angle_gamma   90.00
#
_symmetry.space_group_name_H-M   'P 1'
#
loop_
_entity.id
_entity.type
_entity.pdbx_description
1 polymer ?
#
loop_
_entity_poly.entity_id
_entity_poly.type
_entity_poly.pdbx_seq_one_letter_code
_entity_poly.pdbx_strand_id
1 'polypeptide(L)'
;MSKRCQNLLLQIYLHFPEVIQHVTLPEGTFSSGGAADGSSCKLDVLVHRLVTLLADIGDTKSVEGRVSDANLACRKLAVSHPVLLLRHLPMVAGLLHGRIHLNMQEFRQQNHMTFFSNVLAILELLQPLVFHSDHQRALQDCLLSFMKVLRNFQRTRSPLVFINKFLQFTQKYITHVAAAAIPYLQKHSDILQGLCAENPDLVQLKSLLAGLTLPVKRSSAETDPEERDDDMSTGSLPLVNISASVSLSVGDMTMYLKKMSRGEAVEDVLEVLTEVDEKSRRTPEIIQYFISDLQRLMMSSEELCRSMAFNLALRCIQNNPCLATDFLPTFMYCMGSGNYDVVQTSLRNLPEYVLLCQEHADILLHKAFLVGIYGQIDTSSMISESMKVLHMEATT
;
A
#
# COMPACT_ATOMS: atom_id res chain seq x y z
N MET A 1 11.50 -26.64 10.79
CA MET A 1 11.43 -26.23 12.22
C MET A 1 10.12 -26.72 12.82
N SER A 2 10.11 -27.11 14.10
CA SER A 2 8.87 -27.46 14.80
C SER A 2 7.94 -26.23 14.93
N LYS A 3 6.61 -26.41 14.79
CA LYS A 3 5.60 -25.35 14.94
C LYS A 3 5.73 -24.56 16.26
N ARG A 4 6.27 -25.20 17.29
CA ARG A 4 6.57 -24.58 18.59
C ARG A 4 7.75 -23.60 18.54
N CYS A 5 8.77 -23.88 17.74
CA CYS A 5 9.90 -22.98 17.53
C CYS A 5 9.48 -21.74 16.74
N GLN A 6 8.59 -21.91 15.74
CA GLN A 6 7.99 -20.79 15.00
C GLN A 6 7.14 -19.90 15.91
N ASN A 7 6.32 -20.49 16.79
CA ASN A 7 5.56 -19.72 17.78
C ASN A 7 6.44 -18.97 18.77
N LEU A 8 7.52 -19.59 19.25
CA LEU A 8 8.48 -18.92 20.14
C LEU A 8 9.17 -17.75 19.43
N LEU A 9 9.57 -17.94 18.18
CA LEU A 9 10.21 -16.90 17.37
C LEU A 9 9.24 -15.73 17.10
N LEU A 10 7.97 -16.04 16.82
CA LEU A 10 6.91 -15.04 16.70
C LEU A 10 6.71 -14.26 18.01
N GLN A 11 6.71 -14.94 19.16
CA GLN A 11 6.58 -14.29 20.46
C GLN A 11 7.79 -13.40 20.80
N ILE A 12 9.01 -13.84 20.47
CA ILE A 12 10.23 -13.02 20.61
C ILE A 12 10.12 -11.78 19.72
N TYR A 13 9.71 -11.96 18.46
CA TYR A 13 9.48 -10.85 17.53
C TYR A 13 8.42 -9.86 18.04
N LEU A 14 7.30 -10.35 18.60
CA LEU A 14 6.28 -9.48 19.18
C LEU A 14 6.77 -8.69 20.41
N HIS A 15 7.81 -9.16 21.10
CA HIS A 15 8.43 -8.41 22.20
C HIS A 15 9.55 -7.47 21.71
N PHE A 16 10.30 -7.90 20.69
CA PHE A 16 11.44 -7.19 20.11
C PHE A 16 11.40 -7.27 18.57
N PRO A 17 10.65 -6.40 17.90
CA PRO A 17 10.53 -6.46 16.45
C PRO A 17 11.81 -6.07 15.69
N GLU A 18 12.73 -5.39 16.36
CA GLU A 18 14.11 -5.13 15.90
C GLU A 18 14.87 -6.42 15.56
N VAL A 19 14.44 -7.57 16.10
CA VAL A 19 15.03 -8.89 15.79
C VAL A 19 14.95 -9.22 14.30
N ILE A 20 14.00 -8.66 13.54
CA ILE A 20 13.94 -8.85 12.08
C ILE A 20 15.16 -8.25 11.36
N GLN A 21 15.77 -7.19 11.88
CA GLN A 21 16.96 -6.59 11.29
C GLN A 21 18.18 -7.53 11.36
N HIS A 22 18.14 -8.52 12.27
CA HIS A 22 19.25 -9.43 12.52
C HIS A 22 18.92 -10.89 12.19
N VAL A 23 17.65 -11.23 11.94
CA VAL A 23 17.20 -12.61 11.70
C VAL A 23 16.17 -12.67 10.58
N THR A 24 16.43 -13.48 9.55
CA THR A 24 15.44 -13.80 8.53
C THR A 24 14.39 -14.76 9.09
N LEU A 25 13.16 -14.28 9.25
CA LEU A 25 12.05 -15.10 9.72
C LEU A 25 11.58 -16.05 8.59
N PRO A 26 11.47 -17.36 8.83
CA PRO A 26 10.92 -18.29 7.84
C PRO A 26 9.48 -17.92 7.44
N GLU A 27 9.13 -18.08 6.16
CA GLU A 27 7.82 -17.67 5.60
C GLU A 27 6.61 -18.23 6.36
N GLY A 28 6.71 -19.45 6.91
CA GLY A 28 5.63 -20.08 7.70
C GLY A 28 5.52 -19.61 9.16
N THR A 29 6.39 -18.71 9.63
CA THR A 29 6.36 -18.20 11.02
C THR A 29 5.13 -17.34 11.27
N PHE A 30 4.65 -16.64 10.23
CA PHE A 30 3.51 -15.74 10.29
C PHE A 30 2.17 -16.41 9.96
N SER A 31 2.19 -17.60 9.35
CA SER A 31 1.00 -18.43 9.10
C SER A 31 0.53 -19.21 10.33
N SER A 32 1.32 -19.19 11.41
CA SER A 32 0.93 -19.83 12.67
C SER A 32 0.09 -18.84 13.48
N GLY A 33 -1.16 -19.19 13.77
CA GLY A 33 -2.17 -18.39 14.47
C GLY A 33 -1.84 -17.87 15.89
N GLY A 34 -0.56 -17.76 16.25
CA GLY A 34 -0.07 -17.06 17.43
C GLY A 34 -0.23 -15.53 17.38
N ALA A 35 -0.78 -14.96 16.30
CA ALA A 35 -1.18 -13.55 16.25
C ALA A 35 -2.41 -13.24 17.12
N ALA A 36 -3.25 -14.24 17.40
CA ALA A 36 -4.49 -14.07 18.17
C ALA A 36 -4.30 -14.19 19.69
N ASP A 37 -3.34 -15.00 20.15
CA ASP A 37 -3.14 -15.28 21.58
C ASP A 37 -1.94 -14.50 22.17
N GLY A 38 -2.25 -13.39 22.84
CA GLY A 38 -1.89 -13.29 24.26
C GLY A 38 -0.62 -12.57 24.69
N SER A 39 0.10 -11.81 23.85
CA SER A 39 1.11 -10.88 24.36
C SER A 39 0.88 -9.44 23.88
N SER A 40 0.83 -8.50 24.84
CA SER A 40 0.77 -7.07 24.58
C SER A 40 2.12 -6.62 24.02
N CYS A 41 2.19 -6.31 22.73
CA CYS A 41 3.36 -5.69 22.14
C CYS A 41 3.31 -4.19 22.45
N LYS A 42 4.44 -3.57 22.83
CA LYS A 42 4.51 -2.11 23.03
C LYS A 42 4.14 -1.36 21.74
N LEU A 43 4.41 -1.94 20.58
CA LEU A 43 3.99 -1.38 19.30
C LEU A 43 2.50 -1.53 19.02
N ASP A 44 1.76 -2.40 19.72
CA ASP A 44 0.31 -2.49 19.54
C ASP A 44 -0.38 -1.17 19.91
N VAL A 45 0.16 -0.43 20.91
CA VAL A 45 -0.31 0.91 21.28
C VAL A 45 -0.05 1.91 20.16
N LEU A 46 1.11 1.80 19.52
CA LEU A 46 1.51 2.66 18.39
C LEU A 46 0.64 2.39 17.17
N VAL A 47 0.45 1.13 16.78
CA VAL A 47 -0.44 0.73 15.69
C VAL A 47 -1.86 1.18 15.97
N HIS A 48 -2.35 0.96 17.20
CA HIS A 48 -3.68 1.40 17.60
C HIS A 48 -3.87 2.89 17.36
N ARG A 49 -2.93 3.69 17.86
CA ARG A 49 -2.95 5.13 17.72
C ARG A 49 -2.83 5.60 16.28
N LEU A 50 -1.92 5.03 15.49
CA LEU A 50 -1.77 5.38 14.07
C LEU A 50 -3.07 5.11 13.31
N VAL A 51 -3.73 3.99 13.58
CA VAL A 51 -5.03 3.67 12.96
C VAL A 51 -6.14 4.61 13.45
N THR A 52 -6.13 5.01 14.73
CA THR A 52 -7.07 6.02 15.24
C THR A 52 -6.83 7.39 14.62
N LEU A 53 -5.57 7.81 14.46
CA LEU A 53 -5.19 9.06 13.80
C LEU A 53 -5.56 9.03 12.31
N LEU A 54 -5.37 7.89 11.63
CA LEU A 54 -5.81 7.69 10.26
C LEU A 54 -7.34 7.84 10.15
N ALA A 55 -8.05 7.43 11.20
CA ALA A 55 -9.48 7.60 11.33
C ALA A 55 -9.90 8.96 11.89
N ASP A 56 -8.99 9.86 12.23
CA ASP A 56 -9.38 11.16 12.78
C ASP A 56 -10.02 12.04 11.69
N ILE A 57 -10.98 12.87 12.08
CA ILE A 57 -11.75 13.73 11.19
C ILE A 57 -11.55 15.15 11.70
N GLY A 58 -10.75 15.95 10.99
CA GLY A 58 -10.54 17.35 11.34
C GLY A 58 -10.31 18.21 10.11
N ASP A 59 -11.02 19.33 10.06
CA ASP A 59 -11.09 20.25 8.92
C ASP A 59 -9.95 21.30 8.93
N THR A 60 -8.84 20.99 9.62
CA THR A 60 -7.69 21.88 9.73
C THR A 60 -6.52 21.30 8.94
N LYS A 61 -5.78 22.16 8.21
CA LYS A 61 -4.61 21.76 7.42
C LYS A 61 -3.55 21.00 8.23
N SER A 62 -3.49 21.24 9.55
CA SER A 62 -2.60 20.52 10.47
C SER A 62 -3.10 19.10 10.82
N VAL A 63 -4.39 18.82 10.74
CA VAL A 63 -4.94 17.46 10.86
C VAL A 63 -4.70 16.69 9.56
N GLU A 64 -4.86 17.31 8.39
CA GLU A 64 -4.60 16.67 7.10
C GLU A 64 -3.15 16.16 6.99
N GLY A 65 -2.17 16.98 7.41
CA GLY A 65 -0.76 16.56 7.47
C GLY A 65 -0.52 15.38 8.42
N ARG A 66 -1.15 15.39 9.59
CA ARG A 66 -1.04 14.27 10.54
C ARG A 66 -1.67 12.98 10.03
N VAL A 67 -2.78 13.07 9.30
CA VAL A 67 -3.43 11.92 8.66
C VAL A 67 -2.56 11.37 7.53
N SER A 68 -1.91 12.23 6.73
CA SER A 68 -0.97 11.78 5.69
C SER A 68 0.25 11.09 6.29
N ASP A 69 0.83 11.63 7.35
CA ASP A 69 1.98 11.03 8.04
C ASP A 69 1.59 9.69 8.67
N ALA A 70 0.42 9.61 9.33
CA ALA A 70 -0.11 8.37 9.89
C ALA A 70 -0.35 7.31 8.81
N ASN A 71 -0.85 7.69 7.64
CA ASN A 71 -1.02 6.80 6.49
C ASN A 71 0.32 6.25 6.00
N LEU A 72 1.33 7.12 5.89
CA LEU A 72 2.66 6.75 5.43
C LEU A 72 3.36 5.80 6.41
N ALA A 73 3.28 6.09 7.70
CA ALA A 73 3.74 5.21 8.77
C ALA A 73 3.02 3.86 8.74
N CYS A 74 1.69 3.84 8.58
CA CYS A 74 0.93 2.58 8.44
C CYS A 74 1.38 1.76 7.23
N ARG A 75 1.67 2.39 6.10
CA ARG A 75 2.17 1.69 4.90
C ARG A 75 3.57 1.13 5.10
N LYS A 76 4.47 1.89 5.73
CA LYS A 76 5.82 1.41 6.08
C LYS A 76 5.75 0.25 7.06
N LEU A 77 4.88 0.33 8.06
CA LEU A 77 4.62 -0.72 9.02
C LEU A 77 4.03 -1.98 8.35
N ALA A 78 3.15 -1.82 7.35
CA ALA A 78 2.58 -2.95 6.61
C ALA A 78 3.65 -3.77 5.87
N VAL A 79 4.68 -3.10 5.35
CA VAL A 79 5.81 -3.75 4.69
C VAL A 79 6.80 -4.34 5.69
N SER A 80 7.17 -3.58 6.71
CA SER A 80 8.27 -3.95 7.63
C SER A 80 7.81 -4.95 8.70
N HIS A 81 6.58 -4.79 9.18
CA HIS A 81 6.00 -5.52 10.31
C HIS A 81 4.53 -5.92 10.06
N PRO A 82 4.21 -6.68 9.00
CA PRO A 82 2.84 -6.95 8.56
C PRO A 82 1.93 -7.56 9.64
N VAL A 83 2.50 -8.42 10.50
CA VAL A 83 1.74 -9.08 11.57
C VAL A 83 1.15 -8.10 12.58
N LEU A 84 1.85 -7.00 12.88
CA LEU A 84 1.35 -6.01 13.84
C LEU A 84 0.05 -5.36 13.34
N LEU A 85 -0.04 -5.05 12.04
CA LEU A 85 -1.27 -4.52 11.44
C LEU A 85 -2.36 -5.58 11.28
N LEU A 86 -2.00 -6.82 10.96
CA LEU A 86 -2.97 -7.91 10.83
C LEU A 86 -3.70 -8.23 12.15
N ARG A 87 -3.02 -8.05 13.29
CA ARG A 87 -3.64 -8.16 14.64
C ARG A 87 -4.69 -7.08 14.88
N HIS A 88 -4.51 -5.89 14.32
CA HIS A 88 -5.41 -4.75 14.48
C HIS A 88 -6.49 -4.67 13.39
N LEU A 89 -6.48 -5.61 12.44
CA LEU A 89 -7.47 -5.66 11.36
C LEU A 89 -8.93 -5.68 11.85
N PRO A 90 -9.31 -6.40 12.93
CA PRO A 90 -10.67 -6.33 13.47
C PRO A 90 -11.08 -4.92 13.92
N MET A 91 -10.14 -4.15 14.48
CA MET A 91 -10.38 -2.76 14.87
C MET A 91 -10.58 -1.87 13.65
N VAL A 92 -9.75 -2.04 12.61
CA VAL A 92 -9.92 -1.35 11.32
C VAL A 92 -11.29 -1.65 10.71
N ALA A 93 -11.72 -2.91 10.73
CA ALA A 93 -13.04 -3.32 10.25
C ALA A 93 -14.17 -2.62 11.03
N GLY A 94 -14.06 -2.52 12.36
CA GLY A 94 -15.01 -1.79 13.20
C GLY A 94 -15.10 -0.30 12.87
N LEU A 95 -13.96 0.36 12.64
CA LEU A 95 -13.90 1.78 12.27
C LEU A 95 -14.51 2.04 10.88
N LEU A 96 -14.27 1.15 9.91
CA LEU A 96 -14.93 1.21 8.60
C LEU A 96 -16.43 1.02 8.74
N HIS A 97 -16.86 0.05 9.55
CA HIS A 97 -18.27 -0.26 9.75
C HIS A 97 -19.05 0.92 10.33
N GLY A 98 -18.48 1.63 11.31
CA GLY A 98 -19.08 2.80 11.93
C GLY A 98 -19.40 3.96 10.96
N ARG A 99 -18.80 3.96 9.76
CA ARG A 99 -18.95 5.03 8.75
C ARG A 99 -19.95 4.73 7.63
N ILE A 100 -20.45 3.50 7.56
CA ILE A 100 -21.36 3.07 6.49
C ILE A 100 -22.71 3.80 6.58
N HIS A 101 -23.11 4.19 7.78
CA HIS A 101 -24.41 4.83 8.05
C HIS A 101 -24.42 6.34 7.79
N LEU A 102 -23.27 6.95 7.49
CA LEU A 102 -23.18 8.39 7.30
C LEU A 102 -23.86 8.84 6.01
N ASN A 103 -24.45 10.04 6.04
CA ASN A 103 -25.08 10.62 4.86
C ASN A 103 -24.02 11.00 3.82
N MET A 104 -24.37 10.93 2.55
CA MET A 104 -23.44 11.22 1.44
C MET A 104 -22.84 12.65 1.49
N GLN A 105 -23.60 13.61 2.01
CA GLN A 105 -23.11 14.99 2.22
C GLN A 105 -22.04 15.06 3.30
N GLU A 106 -22.25 14.41 4.44
CA GLU A 106 -21.27 14.30 5.53
C GLU A 106 -20.05 13.51 5.08
N PHE A 107 -20.26 12.44 4.31
CA PHE A 107 -19.20 11.59 3.77
C PHE A 107 -18.23 12.39 2.88
N ARG A 108 -18.76 13.31 2.07
CA ARG A 108 -17.94 14.22 1.23
C ARG A 108 -17.33 15.37 2.02
N GLN A 109 -18.11 16.05 2.85
CA GLN A 109 -17.64 17.21 3.60
C GLN A 109 -16.48 16.86 4.54
N GLN A 110 -16.52 15.68 5.15
CA GLN A 110 -15.50 15.22 6.08
C GLN A 110 -14.46 14.27 5.44
N ASN A 111 -14.42 14.22 4.10
CA ASN A 111 -13.42 13.44 3.34
C ASN A 111 -13.28 11.96 3.77
N HIS A 112 -14.35 11.31 4.25
CA HIS A 112 -14.30 9.92 4.71
C HIS A 112 -13.78 8.94 3.65
N MET A 113 -13.95 9.27 2.37
CA MET A 113 -13.43 8.49 1.25
C MET A 113 -11.90 8.29 1.30
N THR A 114 -11.18 9.25 1.88
CA THR A 114 -9.72 9.17 2.06
C THR A 114 -9.35 8.01 2.98
N PHE A 115 -10.05 7.84 4.10
CA PHE A 115 -9.85 6.72 5.01
C PHE A 115 -10.08 5.36 4.32
N PHE A 116 -11.20 5.22 3.60
CA PHE A 116 -11.50 4.00 2.85
C PHE A 116 -10.41 3.68 1.81
N SER A 117 -9.92 4.70 1.11
CA SER A 117 -8.83 4.57 0.14
C SER A 117 -7.50 4.20 0.79
N ASN A 118 -7.19 4.78 1.95
CA ASN A 118 -5.99 4.48 2.73
C ASN A 118 -6.00 3.05 3.26
N VAL A 119 -7.12 2.61 3.84
CA VAL A 119 -7.25 1.23 4.33
C VAL A 119 -7.14 0.23 3.18
N LEU A 120 -7.77 0.48 2.03
CA LEU A 120 -7.63 -0.41 0.86
C LEU A 120 -6.17 -0.52 0.40
N ALA A 121 -5.42 0.58 0.40
CA ALA A 121 -4.00 0.56 0.04
C ALA A 121 -3.14 -0.20 1.07
N ILE A 122 -3.44 -0.07 2.37
CA ILE A 122 -2.76 -0.85 3.42
C ILE A 122 -3.06 -2.35 3.24
N LEU A 123 -4.31 -2.72 2.99
CA LEU A 123 -4.68 -4.11 2.73
C LEU A 123 -3.98 -4.68 1.50
N GLU A 124 -3.77 -3.86 0.47
CA GLU A 124 -3.02 -4.25 -0.72
C GLU A 124 -1.55 -4.55 -0.42
N LEU A 125 -0.90 -3.76 0.45
CA LEU A 125 0.48 -4.01 0.91
C LEU A 125 0.60 -5.23 1.81
N LEU A 126 -0.46 -5.61 2.53
CA LEU A 126 -0.47 -6.79 3.40
C LEU A 126 -0.67 -8.11 2.64
N GLN A 127 -0.76 -8.08 1.31
CA GLN A 127 -0.82 -9.30 0.50
C GLN A 127 0.54 -10.01 0.46
N PRO A 128 0.55 -11.36 0.44
CA PRO A 128 -0.59 -12.27 0.50
C PRO A 128 -1.04 -12.62 1.93
N LEU A 129 -0.38 -12.09 2.96
CA LEU A 129 -0.58 -12.46 4.36
C LEU A 129 -2.01 -12.23 4.85
N VAL A 130 -2.67 -11.17 4.38
CA VAL A 130 -4.07 -10.84 4.72
C VAL A 130 -5.07 -11.93 4.32
N PHE A 131 -4.74 -12.79 3.35
CA PHE A 131 -5.63 -13.84 2.85
C PHE A 131 -5.62 -15.12 3.70
N HIS A 132 -4.79 -15.21 4.75
CA HIS A 132 -4.77 -16.38 5.63
C HIS A 132 -6.10 -16.56 6.38
N SER A 133 -6.43 -17.82 6.70
CA SER A 133 -7.68 -18.21 7.38
C SER A 133 -7.94 -17.44 8.68
N ASP A 134 -6.89 -17.10 9.40
CA ASP A 134 -6.96 -16.47 10.72
C ASP A 134 -7.52 -15.04 10.66
N HIS A 135 -7.30 -14.35 9.54
CA HIS A 135 -7.75 -12.97 9.32
C HIS A 135 -8.99 -12.86 8.44
N GLN A 136 -9.49 -13.99 7.93
CA GLN A 136 -10.54 -14.05 6.93
C GLN A 136 -11.83 -13.33 7.37
N ARG A 137 -12.24 -13.45 8.64
CA ARG A 137 -13.45 -12.77 9.16
C ARG A 137 -13.31 -11.25 9.10
N ALA A 138 -12.23 -10.72 9.68
CA ALA A 138 -11.98 -9.28 9.71
C ALA A 138 -11.78 -8.70 8.29
N LEU A 139 -11.12 -9.45 7.39
CA LEU A 139 -11.01 -9.07 5.99
C LEU A 139 -12.38 -8.99 5.31
N GLN A 140 -13.23 -10.01 5.50
CA GLN A 140 -14.58 -10.01 4.94
C GLN A 140 -15.40 -8.82 5.46
N ASP A 141 -15.32 -8.50 6.74
CA ASP A 141 -16.01 -7.34 7.32
C ASP A 141 -15.52 -6.00 6.71
N CYS A 142 -14.22 -5.85 6.46
CA CYS A 142 -13.67 -4.72 5.71
C CYS A 142 -14.24 -4.64 4.28
N LEU A 143 -14.23 -5.76 3.54
CA LEU A 143 -14.77 -5.84 2.18
C LEU A 143 -16.27 -5.53 2.12
N LEU A 144 -17.03 -6.00 3.11
CA LEU A 144 -18.46 -5.68 3.23
C LEU A 144 -18.67 -4.18 3.39
N SER A 145 -17.84 -3.56 4.23
CA SER A 145 -17.89 -2.11 4.47
C SER A 145 -17.61 -1.33 3.19
N PHE A 146 -16.62 -1.77 2.39
CA PHE A 146 -16.34 -1.19 1.07
C PHE A 146 -17.51 -1.34 0.10
N MET A 147 -18.09 -2.53 -0.01
CA MET A 147 -19.25 -2.78 -0.89
C MET A 147 -20.47 -1.92 -0.49
N LYS A 148 -20.76 -1.82 0.80
CA LYS A 148 -21.88 -1.01 1.31
C LYS A 148 -21.68 0.48 1.06
N VAL A 149 -20.46 0.99 1.24
CA VAL A 149 -20.15 2.38 0.89
C VAL A 149 -20.30 2.59 -0.62
N LEU A 150 -19.75 1.72 -1.46
CA LEU A 150 -19.91 1.79 -2.91
C LEU A 150 -21.39 1.82 -3.34
N ARG A 151 -22.26 1.08 -2.65
CA ARG A 151 -23.71 1.13 -2.87
C ARG A 151 -24.30 2.52 -2.61
N ASN A 152 -23.82 3.27 -1.62
CA ASN A 152 -24.30 4.62 -1.35
C ASN A 152 -23.86 5.63 -2.42
N PHE A 153 -22.72 5.38 -3.08
CA PHE A 153 -22.19 6.23 -4.16
C PHE A 153 -22.90 6.03 -5.50
N GLN A 154 -23.68 4.97 -5.67
CA GLN A 154 -24.41 4.60 -6.90
C GLN A 154 -25.23 5.75 -7.53
N ARG A 155 -25.78 6.65 -6.70
CA ARG A 155 -26.62 7.77 -7.16
C ARG A 155 -25.86 9.02 -7.64
N THR A 156 -24.54 9.06 -7.52
CA THR A 156 -23.72 10.23 -7.90
C THR A 156 -22.40 9.80 -8.54
N ARG A 157 -21.68 10.72 -9.19
CA ARG A 157 -20.37 10.49 -9.83
C ARG A 157 -19.51 9.48 -9.03
N SER A 158 -19.32 8.29 -9.61
CA SER A 158 -18.72 7.14 -8.94
C SER A 158 -17.20 7.34 -8.77
N PRO A 159 -16.61 6.92 -7.64
CA PRO A 159 -15.17 6.99 -7.43
C PRO A 159 -14.46 5.87 -8.20
N LEU A 160 -14.37 6.03 -9.54
CA LEU A 160 -13.85 5.01 -10.45
C LEU A 160 -12.46 4.45 -10.07
N VAL A 161 -11.56 5.30 -9.56
CA VAL A 161 -10.22 4.87 -9.12
C VAL A 161 -10.30 3.89 -7.95
N PHE A 162 -11.16 4.18 -6.97
CA PHE A 162 -11.37 3.30 -5.82
C PHE A 162 -12.04 1.99 -6.24
N ILE A 163 -13.04 2.05 -7.13
CA ILE A 163 -13.70 0.87 -7.67
C ILE A 163 -12.70 -0.05 -8.36
N ASN A 164 -11.86 0.48 -9.26
CA ASN A 164 -10.86 -0.32 -9.96
C ASN A 164 -9.86 -0.98 -9.00
N LYS A 165 -9.36 -0.23 -8.00
CA LYS A 165 -8.47 -0.82 -6.97
C LYS A 165 -9.16 -1.89 -6.15
N PHE A 166 -10.42 -1.68 -5.76
CA PHE A 166 -11.20 -2.66 -5.03
C PHE A 166 -11.42 -3.95 -5.84
N LEU A 167 -11.68 -3.82 -7.15
CA LEU A 167 -11.83 -4.97 -8.04
C LEU A 167 -10.53 -5.74 -8.23
N GLN A 168 -9.41 -5.04 -8.42
CA GLN A 168 -8.08 -5.64 -8.47
C GLN A 168 -7.76 -6.40 -7.17
N PHE A 169 -8.05 -5.80 -6.01
CA PHE A 169 -7.88 -6.46 -4.71
C PHE A 169 -8.75 -7.72 -4.60
N THR A 170 -10.02 -7.63 -4.99
CA THR A 170 -10.97 -8.75 -4.96
C THR A 170 -10.52 -9.90 -5.88
N GLN A 171 -9.96 -9.58 -7.05
CA GLN A 171 -9.40 -10.57 -7.95
C GLN A 171 -8.20 -11.27 -7.33
N LYS A 172 -7.27 -10.53 -6.72
CA LYS A 172 -6.13 -11.11 -5.99
C LYS A 172 -6.60 -12.03 -4.86
N TYR A 173 -7.68 -11.68 -4.16
CA TYR A 173 -8.29 -12.52 -3.13
C TYR A 173 -8.83 -13.85 -3.70
N ILE A 174 -9.49 -13.82 -4.86
CA ILE A 174 -9.96 -15.05 -5.54
C ILE A 174 -8.77 -15.92 -5.96
N THR A 175 -7.72 -15.33 -6.53
CA THR A 175 -6.54 -16.06 -7.00
C THR A 175 -5.83 -16.79 -5.85
N HIS A 176 -5.74 -16.18 -4.67
CA HIS A 176 -5.08 -16.79 -3.51
C HIS A 176 -5.98 -17.76 -2.73
N VAL A 177 -7.26 -17.44 -2.50
CA VAL A 177 -8.16 -18.25 -1.66
C VAL A 177 -9.58 -18.34 -2.25
N ALA A 178 -9.69 -18.99 -3.41
CA ALA A 178 -10.96 -19.16 -4.13
C ALA A 178 -12.08 -19.79 -3.27
N ALA A 179 -11.76 -20.79 -2.45
CA ALA A 179 -12.73 -21.54 -1.65
C ALA A 179 -13.49 -20.67 -0.62
N ALA A 180 -12.83 -19.65 -0.07
CA ALA A 180 -13.43 -18.70 0.86
C ALA A 180 -14.00 -17.46 0.14
N ALA A 181 -13.30 -17.00 -0.91
CA ALA A 181 -13.65 -15.78 -1.63
C ALA A 181 -14.94 -15.93 -2.44
N ILE A 182 -15.09 -17.02 -3.20
CA ILE A 182 -16.22 -17.19 -4.13
C ILE A 182 -17.57 -17.24 -3.39
N PRO A 183 -17.77 -18.06 -2.34
CA PRO A 183 -19.06 -18.11 -1.63
C PRO A 183 -19.41 -16.78 -0.97
N TYR A 184 -18.40 -16.06 -0.46
CA TYR A 184 -18.59 -14.76 0.16
C TYR A 184 -19.02 -13.70 -0.87
N LEU A 185 -18.37 -13.64 -2.03
CA LEU A 185 -18.72 -12.70 -3.10
C LEU A 185 -20.08 -13.02 -3.72
N GLN A 186 -20.43 -14.31 -3.86
CA GLN A 186 -21.76 -14.73 -4.31
C GLN A 186 -22.86 -14.27 -3.35
N LYS A 187 -22.63 -14.29 -2.02
CA LYS A 187 -23.58 -13.80 -1.02
C LYS A 187 -23.92 -12.31 -1.18
N HIS A 188 -22.99 -11.53 -1.73
CA HIS A 188 -23.10 -10.08 -1.90
C HIS A 188 -23.14 -9.65 -3.38
N SER A 189 -23.50 -10.58 -4.28
CA SER A 189 -23.52 -10.34 -5.72
C SER A 189 -24.54 -9.28 -6.14
N ASP A 190 -25.61 -9.08 -5.36
CA ASP A 190 -26.63 -8.06 -5.57
C ASP A 190 -26.04 -6.65 -5.60
N ILE A 191 -25.11 -6.36 -4.68
CA ILE A 191 -24.43 -5.06 -4.60
C ILE A 191 -23.52 -4.85 -5.83
N LEU A 192 -22.79 -5.90 -6.21
CA LEU A 192 -21.89 -5.87 -7.37
C LEU A 192 -22.64 -5.73 -8.70
N GLN A 193 -23.80 -6.39 -8.83
CA GLN A 193 -24.69 -6.25 -9.99
C GLN A 193 -25.25 -4.83 -10.08
N GLY A 194 -25.68 -4.23 -8.97
CA GLY A 194 -26.11 -2.82 -8.93
C GLY A 194 -25.00 -1.87 -9.40
N LEU A 195 -23.76 -2.09 -8.96
CA LEU A 195 -22.62 -1.28 -9.39
C LEU A 195 -22.30 -1.43 -10.89
N CYS A 196 -22.50 -2.63 -11.44
CA CYS A 196 -22.30 -2.92 -12.86
C CYS A 196 -23.38 -2.28 -13.75
N ALA A 197 -24.62 -2.20 -13.28
CA ALA A 197 -25.72 -1.59 -14.02
C ALA A 197 -25.50 -0.08 -14.25
N GLU A 198 -24.89 0.59 -13.28
CA GLU A 198 -24.62 2.03 -13.33
C GLU A 198 -23.28 2.40 -13.97
N ASN A 199 -22.35 1.45 -14.05
CA ASN A 199 -21.03 1.65 -14.64
C ASN A 199 -20.76 0.58 -15.72
N PRO A 200 -21.46 0.65 -16.88
CA PRO A 200 -21.37 -0.37 -17.93
C PRO A 200 -19.97 -0.48 -18.55
N ASP A 201 -19.11 0.52 -18.40
CA ASP A 201 -17.77 0.56 -18.96
C ASP A 201 -16.74 -0.27 -18.16
N LEU A 202 -17.12 -0.76 -16.97
CA LEU A 202 -16.26 -1.59 -16.12
C LEU A 202 -16.23 -3.05 -16.60
N VAL A 203 -15.44 -3.31 -17.64
CA VAL A 203 -15.22 -4.66 -18.21
C VAL A 203 -14.75 -5.65 -17.14
N GLN A 204 -13.87 -5.23 -16.23
CA GLN A 204 -13.35 -6.07 -15.13
C GLN A 204 -14.47 -6.56 -14.19
N LEU A 205 -15.45 -5.70 -13.87
CA LEU A 205 -16.58 -6.04 -13.01
C LEU A 205 -17.54 -7.03 -13.70
N LYS A 206 -17.80 -6.82 -15.00
CA LYS A 206 -18.59 -7.75 -15.81
C LYS A 206 -17.97 -9.14 -15.85
N SER A 207 -16.67 -9.20 -16.06
CA SER A 207 -15.95 -10.47 -16.09
C SER A 207 -15.87 -11.16 -14.73
N LEU A 208 -15.70 -10.39 -13.64
CA LEU A 208 -15.75 -10.91 -12.28
C LEU A 208 -17.13 -11.53 -11.99
N LEU A 209 -18.22 -10.83 -12.34
CA LEU A 209 -19.58 -11.32 -12.16
C LEU A 209 -19.85 -12.58 -12.99
N ALA A 210 -19.39 -12.64 -14.24
CA ALA A 210 -19.50 -13.84 -15.08
C ALA A 210 -18.79 -15.05 -14.44
N GLY A 211 -17.61 -14.84 -13.85
CA GLY A 211 -16.87 -15.88 -13.13
C GLY A 211 -17.56 -16.35 -11.85
N LEU A 212 -18.27 -15.47 -11.15
CA LEU A 212 -19.03 -15.80 -9.94
C LEU A 212 -20.35 -16.54 -10.21
N THR A 213 -20.94 -16.39 -11.40
CA THR A 213 -22.21 -17.02 -11.79
C THR A 213 -22.08 -18.48 -12.26
N LEU A 214 -20.86 -18.98 -12.49
CA LEU A 214 -20.65 -20.38 -12.85
C LEU A 214 -20.90 -21.28 -11.61
N PRO A 215 -21.72 -22.35 -11.74
CA PRO A 215 -21.99 -23.23 -10.61
C PRO A 215 -20.70 -23.93 -10.20
N VAL A 216 -20.22 -23.61 -8.99
CA VAL A 216 -19.20 -24.41 -8.31
C VAL A 216 -19.80 -25.80 -8.13
N LYS A 217 -19.27 -26.80 -8.85
CA LYS A 217 -19.69 -28.20 -8.73
C LYS A 217 -19.50 -28.62 -7.27
N ARG A 218 -20.59 -28.59 -6.49
CA ARG A 218 -20.62 -29.13 -5.13
C ARG A 218 -20.34 -30.63 -5.27
N SER A 219 -19.21 -31.09 -4.75
CA SER A 219 -19.00 -32.52 -4.51
C SER A 219 -19.90 -32.95 -3.36
N SER A 220 -21.19 -33.15 -3.66
CA SER A 220 -22.08 -33.96 -2.83
C SER A 220 -22.08 -35.37 -3.40
N ALA A 221 -21.49 -36.31 -2.68
CA ALA A 221 -21.83 -37.71 -2.79
C ALA A 221 -21.58 -38.37 -1.44
N GLU A 222 -22.65 -38.58 -0.69
CA GLU A 222 -22.73 -39.71 0.24
C GLU A 222 -22.72 -40.98 -0.62
N THR A 223 -21.71 -41.85 -0.47
CA THR A 223 -21.80 -43.33 -0.48
C THR A 223 -20.42 -43.96 -0.26
N ASP A 224 -20.43 -45.14 0.37
CA ASP A 224 -19.39 -45.95 1.03
C ASP A 224 -18.10 -46.32 0.23
N PRO A 225 -17.08 -46.90 0.91
CA PRO A 225 -15.68 -46.88 0.48
C PRO A 225 -15.20 -48.20 -0.11
N GLU A 226 -14.68 -48.25 -1.34
CA GLU A 226 -13.69 -49.27 -1.77
C GLU A 226 -12.74 -48.75 -2.86
N GLU A 227 -11.44 -48.90 -2.56
CA GLU A 227 -10.28 -49.18 -3.43
C GLU A 227 -9.89 -48.31 -4.66
N ARG A 228 -8.74 -47.61 -4.44
CA ARG A 228 -7.50 -47.56 -5.26
C ARG A 228 -7.36 -46.58 -6.44
N ASP A 229 -6.27 -45.83 -6.28
CA ASP A 229 -5.30 -45.21 -7.20
C ASP A 229 -5.68 -44.07 -8.17
N ASP A 230 -4.83 -43.05 -8.06
CA ASP A 230 -4.34 -42.08 -9.05
C ASP A 230 -5.35 -41.15 -9.75
N ASP A 231 -5.54 -39.97 -9.15
CA ASP A 231 -5.14 -38.71 -9.81
C ASP A 231 -5.38 -37.52 -8.86
N MET A 232 -4.31 -36.86 -8.43
CA MET A 232 -4.39 -35.55 -7.75
C MET A 232 -4.69 -34.47 -8.80
N SER A 233 -5.90 -34.52 -9.37
CA SER A 233 -6.40 -33.48 -10.25
C SER A 233 -6.88 -32.31 -9.39
N THR A 234 -5.97 -31.38 -9.12
CA THR A 234 -6.31 -30.02 -8.71
C THR A 234 -7.26 -29.45 -9.76
N GLY A 235 -8.56 -29.50 -9.46
CA GLY A 235 -9.65 -28.95 -10.25
C GLY A 235 -9.47 -27.46 -10.44
N SER A 236 -8.64 -27.12 -11.43
CA SER A 236 -8.35 -25.76 -11.84
C SER A 236 -9.61 -25.28 -12.55
N LEU A 237 -10.39 -24.44 -11.87
CA LEU A 237 -11.37 -23.61 -12.55
C LEU A 237 -10.65 -22.89 -13.69
N PRO A 238 -11.31 -22.64 -14.85
CA PRO A 238 -10.79 -21.71 -15.82
C PRO A 238 -10.95 -20.31 -15.22
N LEU A 239 -10.07 -19.97 -14.28
CA LEU A 239 -9.88 -18.60 -13.84
C LEU A 239 -9.37 -17.87 -15.07
N VAL A 240 -10.28 -17.20 -15.76
CA VAL A 240 -9.93 -16.28 -16.83
C VAL A 240 -8.93 -15.32 -16.20
N ASN A 241 -7.66 -15.45 -16.60
CA ASN A 241 -6.58 -14.59 -16.15
C ASN A 241 -6.80 -13.21 -16.77
N ILE A 242 -7.72 -12.45 -16.19
CA ILE A 242 -7.99 -11.07 -16.57
C ILE A 242 -7.12 -10.20 -15.68
N SER A 243 -5.81 -10.44 -15.69
CA SER A 243 -4.84 -9.40 -15.42
C SER A 243 -4.84 -8.45 -16.62
N ALA A 244 -5.98 -7.80 -16.85
CA ALA A 244 -6.07 -6.57 -17.60
C ALA A 244 -6.18 -5.43 -16.59
N SER A 245 -5.26 -5.39 -15.61
CA SER A 245 -4.74 -4.08 -15.21
C SER A 245 -4.35 -3.43 -16.52
N VAL A 246 -4.95 -2.29 -16.86
CA VAL A 246 -4.64 -1.47 -18.03
C VAL A 246 -3.17 -1.65 -18.37
N SER A 247 -2.88 -2.52 -19.34
CA SER A 247 -1.53 -2.71 -19.81
C SER A 247 -1.28 -1.45 -20.62
N LEU A 248 -0.80 -0.43 -19.91
CA LEU A 248 -0.05 0.65 -20.50
C LEU A 248 0.86 0.00 -21.54
N SER A 249 0.57 0.25 -22.82
CA SER A 249 1.21 -0.45 -23.91
C SER A 249 2.72 -0.35 -23.71
N VAL A 250 3.41 -1.50 -23.70
CA VAL A 250 4.87 -1.58 -23.62
C VAL A 250 5.53 -0.70 -24.72
N GLY A 251 4.80 -0.45 -25.81
CA GLY A 251 5.18 0.49 -26.88
C GLY A 251 5.23 1.96 -26.44
N ASP A 252 4.28 2.42 -25.62
CA ASP A 252 4.26 3.81 -25.13
C ASP A 252 5.41 4.01 -24.12
N MET A 253 5.65 3.03 -23.25
CA MET A 253 6.75 3.07 -22.27
C MET A 253 8.12 3.10 -22.94
N THR A 254 8.32 2.30 -23.99
CA THR A 254 9.59 2.30 -24.75
C THR A 254 9.81 3.60 -25.52
N MET A 255 8.74 4.32 -25.92
CA MET A 255 8.86 5.68 -26.46
C MET A 255 9.31 6.68 -25.39
N TYR A 256 8.69 6.67 -24.21
CA TYR A 256 9.07 7.57 -23.10
C TYR A 256 10.51 7.34 -22.62
N LEU A 257 10.89 6.07 -22.42
CA LEU A 257 12.26 5.70 -22.03
C LEU A 257 13.27 6.13 -23.10
N LYS A 258 12.95 5.99 -24.39
CA LYS A 258 13.81 6.48 -25.47
C LYS A 258 13.93 8.00 -25.46
N LYS A 259 12.83 8.75 -25.28
CA LYS A 259 12.86 10.22 -25.15
C LYS A 259 13.70 10.66 -23.94
N MET A 260 13.60 9.99 -22.79
CA MET A 260 14.38 10.30 -21.59
C MET A 260 15.88 9.94 -21.70
N SER A 261 16.20 8.87 -22.45
CA SER A 261 17.58 8.45 -22.72
C SER A 261 18.29 9.25 -23.82
N ARG A 262 17.52 9.84 -24.75
CA ARG A 262 18.01 10.63 -25.90
C ARG A 262 17.80 12.13 -25.74
N GLY A 263 17.17 12.57 -24.66
CA GLY A 263 16.83 13.97 -24.41
C GLY A 263 18.09 14.81 -24.20
N GLU A 264 18.62 15.35 -25.29
CA GLU A 264 19.68 16.38 -25.28
C GLU A 264 19.11 17.75 -24.85
N ALA A 265 17.78 17.95 -24.97
CA ALA A 265 17.08 19.16 -24.55
C ALA A 265 16.30 18.94 -23.24
N VAL A 266 16.44 19.90 -22.30
CA VAL A 266 15.75 19.92 -20.99
C VAL A 266 14.22 19.90 -21.15
N GLU A 267 13.72 20.52 -22.21
CA GLU A 267 12.29 20.65 -22.51
C GLU A 267 11.63 19.29 -22.80
N ASP A 268 12.30 18.43 -23.58
CA ASP A 268 11.81 17.09 -23.92
C ASP A 268 11.72 16.20 -22.67
N VAL A 269 12.69 16.32 -21.77
CA VAL A 269 12.70 15.58 -20.50
C VAL A 269 11.55 16.04 -19.62
N LEU A 270 11.30 17.36 -19.54
CA LEU A 270 10.23 17.92 -18.73
C LEU A 270 8.84 17.56 -19.26
N GLU A 271 8.65 17.51 -20.58
CA GLU A 271 7.42 17.02 -21.21
C GLU A 271 7.11 15.60 -20.75
N VAL A 272 8.09 14.69 -20.84
CA VAL A 272 7.90 13.29 -20.43
C VAL A 272 7.62 13.19 -18.93
N LEU A 273 8.34 13.92 -18.08
CA LEU A 273 8.09 13.90 -16.64
C LEU A 273 6.68 14.42 -16.29
N THR A 274 6.17 15.41 -17.03
CA THR A 274 4.82 15.96 -16.84
C THR A 274 3.75 14.94 -17.22
N GLU A 275 3.94 14.24 -18.34
CA GLU A 275 3.03 13.16 -18.74
C GLU A 275 3.02 12.01 -17.74
N VAL A 276 4.21 11.64 -17.22
CA VAL A 276 4.34 10.61 -16.17
C VAL A 276 3.68 11.07 -14.87
N ASP A 277 3.82 12.34 -14.47
CA ASP A 277 3.12 12.90 -13.29
C ASP A 277 1.61 12.76 -13.43
N GLU A 278 1.02 13.20 -14.55
CA GLU A 278 -0.43 13.12 -14.76
C GLU A 278 -0.93 11.67 -14.79
N LYS A 279 -0.21 10.77 -15.45
CA LYS A 279 -0.58 9.35 -15.55
C LYS A 279 -0.48 8.64 -14.19
N SER A 280 0.54 8.98 -13.42
CA SER A 280 0.79 8.36 -12.11
C SER A 280 -0.25 8.73 -11.04
N ARG A 281 -1.01 9.82 -11.21
CA ARG A 281 -2.15 10.15 -10.32
C ARG A 281 -3.22 9.06 -10.30
N ARG A 282 -3.39 8.33 -11.40
CA ARG A 282 -4.36 7.22 -11.50
C ARG A 282 -3.70 5.87 -11.29
N THR A 283 -2.50 5.70 -11.85
CA THR A 283 -1.74 4.44 -11.82
C THR A 283 -0.31 4.69 -11.35
N PRO A 284 -0.06 4.77 -10.03
CA PRO A 284 1.27 5.11 -9.48
C PRO A 284 2.34 4.05 -9.80
N GLU A 285 1.94 2.82 -10.11
CA GLU A 285 2.84 1.72 -10.51
C GLU A 285 3.69 2.05 -11.74
N ILE A 286 3.22 2.96 -12.61
CA ILE A 286 3.97 3.38 -13.80
C ILE A 286 5.34 3.99 -13.46
N ILE A 287 5.49 4.58 -12.26
CA ILE A 287 6.71 5.26 -11.87
C ILE A 287 7.87 4.26 -11.70
N GLN A 288 7.57 3.00 -11.33
CA GLN A 288 8.58 1.97 -11.09
C GLN A 288 9.42 1.65 -12.34
N TYR A 289 8.88 1.89 -13.54
CA TYR A 289 9.61 1.70 -14.80
C TYR A 289 10.68 2.78 -15.05
N PHE A 290 10.63 3.90 -14.33
CA PHE A 290 11.51 5.06 -14.51
C PHE A 290 12.50 5.26 -13.36
N ILE A 291 12.67 4.28 -12.46
CA ILE A 291 13.51 4.43 -11.25
C ILE A 291 14.91 4.92 -11.59
N SER A 292 15.60 4.27 -12.54
CA SER A 292 16.98 4.63 -12.93
C SER A 292 17.09 6.06 -13.47
N ASP A 293 16.10 6.48 -14.26
CA ASP A 293 16.07 7.84 -14.80
C ASP A 293 15.75 8.89 -13.74
N LEU A 294 14.81 8.59 -12.83
CA LEU A 294 14.49 9.47 -11.70
C LEU A 294 15.73 9.67 -10.81
N GLN A 295 16.45 8.58 -10.51
CA GLN A 295 17.69 8.66 -9.73
C GLN A 295 18.74 9.56 -10.40
N ARG A 296 18.87 9.49 -11.73
CA ARG A 296 19.73 10.40 -12.50
C ARG A 296 19.25 11.85 -12.44
N LEU A 297 17.95 12.08 -12.60
CA LEU A 297 17.34 13.42 -12.66
C LEU A 297 17.29 14.12 -11.31
N MET A 298 17.28 13.38 -10.19
CA MET A 298 17.45 13.95 -8.84
C MET A 298 18.78 14.70 -8.67
N MET A 299 19.79 14.37 -9.48
CA MET A 299 21.09 15.05 -9.51
C MET A 299 21.19 16.16 -10.56
N SER A 300 20.09 16.48 -11.26
CA SER A 300 20.08 17.51 -12.29
C SER A 300 20.35 18.91 -11.73
N SER A 301 21.05 19.74 -12.49
CA SER A 301 21.19 21.18 -12.21
C SER A 301 19.86 21.91 -12.33
N GLU A 302 18.98 21.43 -13.21
CA GLU A 302 17.68 22.04 -13.50
C GLU A 302 16.69 21.84 -12.35
N GLU A 303 16.21 22.94 -11.77
CA GLU A 303 15.32 22.93 -10.60
C GLU A 303 14.00 22.20 -10.88
N LEU A 304 13.38 22.44 -12.03
CA LEU A 304 12.08 21.85 -12.38
C LEU A 304 12.19 20.33 -12.58
N CYS A 305 13.19 19.87 -13.34
CA CYS A 305 13.42 18.44 -13.54
C CYS A 305 13.75 17.74 -12.23
N ARG A 306 14.62 18.35 -11.41
CA ARG A 306 15.00 17.81 -10.10
C ARG A 306 13.80 17.72 -9.17
N SER A 307 13.02 18.80 -9.04
CA SER A 307 11.83 18.84 -8.18
C SER A 307 10.79 17.80 -8.60
N MET A 308 10.54 17.67 -9.91
CA MET A 308 9.63 16.65 -10.45
C MET A 308 10.15 15.23 -10.20
N ALA A 309 11.47 15.00 -10.34
CA ALA A 309 12.08 13.72 -10.07
C ALA A 309 11.94 13.31 -8.59
N PHE A 310 12.20 14.24 -7.65
CA PHE A 310 11.97 14.01 -6.22
C PHE A 310 10.50 13.72 -5.92
N ASN A 311 9.56 14.49 -6.46
CA ASN A 311 8.12 14.28 -6.25
C ASN A 311 7.64 12.91 -6.77
N LEU A 312 8.10 12.50 -7.96
CA LEU A 312 7.76 11.20 -8.53
C LEU A 312 8.42 10.05 -7.75
N ALA A 313 9.70 10.20 -7.36
CA ALA A 313 10.40 9.21 -6.55
C ALA A 313 9.70 9.00 -5.20
N LEU A 314 9.38 10.09 -4.48
CA LEU A 314 8.63 10.02 -3.23
C LEU A 314 7.26 9.38 -3.43
N ARG A 315 6.49 9.77 -4.45
CA ARG A 315 5.19 9.14 -4.76
C ARG A 315 5.32 7.63 -5.01
N CYS A 316 6.41 7.21 -5.67
CA CYS A 316 6.71 5.80 -5.91
C CYS A 316 6.93 5.05 -4.58
N ILE A 317 7.76 5.61 -3.71
CA ILE A 317 8.11 5.02 -2.41
C ILE A 317 6.90 5.05 -1.45
N GLN A 318 6.10 6.12 -1.44
CA GLN A 318 4.84 6.19 -0.69
C GLN A 318 3.84 5.10 -1.13
N ASN A 319 3.84 4.73 -2.41
CA ASN A 319 2.99 3.66 -2.91
C ASN A 319 3.56 2.28 -2.60
N ASN A 320 4.89 2.12 -2.64
CA ASN A 320 5.58 0.89 -2.30
C ASN A 320 6.85 1.17 -1.45
N PRO A 321 6.74 1.16 -0.12
CA PRO A 321 7.86 1.49 0.79
C PRO A 321 9.08 0.57 0.66
N CYS A 322 8.96 -0.62 0.05
CA CYS A 322 10.10 -1.50 -0.22
C CYS A 322 11.16 -0.83 -1.11
N LEU A 323 10.75 0.10 -1.98
CA LEU A 323 11.65 0.77 -2.91
C LEU A 323 12.50 1.86 -2.24
N ALA A 324 12.25 2.19 -0.97
CA ALA A 324 12.98 3.24 -0.27
C ALA A 324 14.50 2.98 -0.28
N THR A 325 14.92 1.74 -0.06
CA THR A 325 16.33 1.34 -0.04
C THR A 325 17.02 1.49 -1.40
N ASP A 326 16.28 1.35 -2.50
CA ASP A 326 16.84 1.48 -3.85
C ASP A 326 17.25 2.93 -4.15
N PHE A 327 16.52 3.91 -3.59
CA PHE A 327 16.83 5.33 -3.72
C PHE A 327 17.86 5.84 -2.71
N LEU A 328 18.23 5.04 -1.69
CA LEU A 328 19.10 5.48 -0.60
C LEU A 328 20.49 5.94 -1.06
N PRO A 329 21.20 5.22 -1.95
CA PRO A 329 22.52 5.67 -2.42
C PRO A 329 22.43 7.02 -3.14
N THR A 330 21.42 7.19 -3.99
CA THR A 330 21.19 8.44 -4.73
C THR A 330 20.86 9.58 -3.79
N PHE A 331 19.98 9.37 -2.82
CA PHE A 331 19.60 10.39 -1.85
C PHE A 331 20.80 10.85 -1.00
N MET A 332 21.64 9.90 -0.56
CA MET A 332 22.89 10.19 0.16
C MET A 332 23.89 10.98 -0.70
N TYR A 333 23.95 10.69 -1.99
CA TYR A 333 24.77 11.44 -2.95
C TYR A 333 24.22 12.86 -3.18
N CYS A 334 22.89 13.04 -3.29
CA CYS A 334 22.25 14.37 -3.39
C CYS A 334 22.64 15.26 -2.21
N MET A 335 22.54 14.75 -0.98
CA MET A 335 22.89 15.50 0.24
C MET A 335 24.38 15.83 0.32
N GLY A 336 25.24 14.99 -0.24
CA GLY A 336 26.70 15.19 -0.28
C GLY A 336 27.22 15.88 -1.53
N SER A 337 26.35 16.37 -2.41
CA SER A 337 26.75 16.92 -3.69
C SER A 337 27.38 18.31 -3.55
N GLY A 338 28.25 18.67 -4.50
CA GLY A 338 28.83 20.03 -4.56
C GLY A 338 27.85 21.09 -5.06
N ASN A 339 26.67 20.70 -5.52
CA ASN A 339 25.64 21.62 -6.00
C ASN A 339 24.68 21.95 -4.84
N TYR A 340 24.71 23.21 -4.40
CA TYR A 340 23.90 23.71 -3.31
C TYR A 340 22.39 23.48 -3.54
N ASP A 341 21.90 23.66 -4.76
CA ASP A 341 20.47 23.53 -5.06
C ASP A 341 19.98 22.08 -4.94
N VAL A 342 20.84 21.12 -5.29
CA VAL A 342 20.55 19.69 -5.14
C VAL A 342 20.51 19.31 -3.67
N VAL A 343 21.48 19.78 -2.88
CA VAL A 343 21.53 19.57 -1.43
C VAL A 343 20.26 20.15 -0.78
N GLN A 344 19.90 21.39 -1.08
CA GLN A 344 18.72 22.05 -0.53
C GLN A 344 17.42 21.30 -0.89
N THR A 345 17.29 20.81 -2.13
CA THR A 345 16.12 20.03 -2.55
C THR A 345 16.03 18.70 -1.81
N SER A 346 17.17 18.02 -1.60
CA SER A 346 17.21 16.77 -0.84
C SER A 346 16.87 16.96 0.64
N LEU A 347 17.40 18.01 1.28
CA LEU A 347 17.13 18.34 2.69
C LEU A 347 15.67 18.70 2.92
N ARG A 348 15.02 19.40 1.97
CA ARG A 348 13.60 19.73 2.06
C ARG A 348 12.70 18.47 2.04
N ASN A 349 13.11 17.45 1.29
CA ASN A 349 12.39 16.18 1.16
C ASN A 349 12.83 15.14 2.21
N LEU A 350 13.77 15.48 3.09
CA LEU A 350 14.32 14.59 4.10
C LEU A 350 13.27 14.08 5.10
N PRO A 351 12.38 14.91 5.67
CA PRO A 351 11.44 14.43 6.69
C PRO A 351 10.55 13.29 6.20
N GLU A 352 10.06 13.41 4.97
CA GLU A 352 9.20 12.40 4.34
C GLU A 352 9.98 11.14 3.97
N TYR A 353 11.19 11.29 3.42
CA TYR A 353 12.03 10.16 3.03
C TYR A 353 12.52 9.36 4.25
N VAL A 354 12.84 10.04 5.35
CA VAL A 354 13.25 9.40 6.61
C VAL A 354 12.12 8.56 7.22
N LEU A 355 10.87 9.03 7.15
CA LEU A 355 9.72 8.23 7.57
C LEU A 355 9.54 6.96 6.73
N LEU A 356 9.88 7.01 5.45
CA LEU A 356 9.80 5.88 4.52
C LEU A 356 10.97 4.89 4.66
N CYS A 357 12.15 5.38 5.07
CA CYS A 357 13.39 4.63 5.18
C CYS A 357 13.89 4.57 6.63
N GLN A 358 13.01 4.15 7.55
CA GLN A 358 13.29 4.16 9.00
C GLN A 358 14.52 3.34 9.40
N GLU A 359 14.77 2.22 8.71
CA GLU A 359 15.95 1.38 8.96
C GLU A 359 17.30 2.10 8.76
N HIS A 360 17.33 3.20 8.00
CA HIS A 360 18.54 3.99 7.73
C HIS A 360 18.38 5.45 8.19
N ALA A 361 17.39 5.74 9.03
CA ALA A 361 17.09 7.09 9.50
C ALA A 361 18.28 7.71 10.25
N ASP A 362 18.99 6.93 11.05
CA ASP A 362 20.19 7.34 11.79
C ASP A 362 21.29 7.86 10.86
N ILE A 363 21.60 7.13 9.79
CA ILE A 363 22.62 7.48 8.80
C ILE A 363 22.18 8.73 8.01
N LEU A 364 20.90 8.80 7.62
CA LEU A 364 20.33 9.95 6.89
C LEU A 364 20.40 11.24 7.72
N LEU A 365 19.95 11.19 8.98
CA LEU A 365 19.98 12.33 9.89
C LEU A 365 21.40 12.74 10.25
N HIS A 366 22.30 11.77 10.46
CA HIS A 366 23.71 12.06 10.68
C HIS A 366 24.34 12.78 9.48
N LYS A 367 24.05 12.32 8.25
CA LYS A 367 24.54 12.97 7.03
C LYS A 367 23.99 14.40 6.90
N ALA A 368 22.69 14.61 7.14
CA ALA A 368 22.08 15.94 7.12
C ALA A 368 22.70 16.89 8.16
N PHE A 369 23.04 16.38 9.34
CA PHE A 369 23.74 17.14 10.37
C PHE A 369 25.16 17.54 9.93
N LEU A 370 25.94 16.62 9.37
CA LEU A 370 27.27 16.93 8.85
C LEU A 370 27.22 17.98 7.72
N VAL A 371 26.25 17.85 6.81
CA VAL A 371 26.04 18.82 5.73
C VAL A 371 25.67 20.20 6.28
N GLY A 372 24.88 20.27 7.34
CA GLY A 372 24.58 21.54 8.01
C GLY A 372 25.83 22.20 8.60
N ILE A 373 26.66 21.43 9.31
CA ILE A 373 27.90 21.93 9.92
C ILE A 373 28.91 22.39 8.86
N TYR A 374 29.24 21.52 7.90
CA TYR A 374 30.32 21.78 6.95
C TYR A 374 29.87 22.63 5.75
N GLY A 375 28.59 22.55 5.37
CA GLY A 375 28.01 23.31 4.27
C GLY A 375 27.48 24.69 4.67
N GLN A 376 27.51 25.04 5.96
CA GLN A 376 26.93 26.28 6.51
C GLN A 376 25.44 26.45 6.14
N ILE A 377 24.70 25.34 6.13
CA ILE A 377 23.26 25.31 5.84
C ILE A 377 22.51 25.12 7.16
N ASP A 378 21.46 25.90 7.41
CA ASP A 378 20.58 25.63 8.55
C ASP A 378 19.69 24.42 8.27
N THR A 379 20.12 23.25 8.75
CA THR A 379 19.38 21.98 8.65
C THR A 379 18.52 21.70 9.89
N SER A 380 18.53 22.58 10.89
CA SER A 380 17.90 22.36 12.21
C SER A 380 16.40 22.10 12.10
N SER A 381 15.71 22.89 11.28
CA SER A 381 14.27 22.75 11.05
C SER A 381 13.90 21.39 10.43
N MET A 382 14.64 20.98 9.39
CA MET A 382 14.40 19.72 8.66
C MET A 382 14.69 18.50 9.53
N ILE A 383 15.78 18.53 10.33
CA ILE A 383 16.10 17.46 11.29
C ILE A 383 15.03 17.40 12.38
N SER A 384 14.63 18.54 12.93
CA SER A 384 13.59 18.60 13.96
C SER A 384 12.25 18.07 13.46
N GLU A 385 11.88 18.37 12.22
CA GLU A 385 10.67 17.85 11.57
C GLU A 385 10.78 16.35 11.33
N SER A 386 11.90 15.86 10.80
CA SER A 386 12.16 14.43 10.62
C SER A 386 12.03 13.66 11.94
N MET A 387 12.61 14.20 13.02
CA MET A 387 12.50 13.62 14.36
C MET A 387 11.06 13.63 14.88
N LYS A 388 10.29 14.69 14.64
CA LYS A 388 8.86 14.74 15.02
C LYS A 388 8.06 13.68 14.30
N VAL A 389 8.30 13.49 13.00
CA VAL A 389 7.57 12.52 12.17
C VAL A 389 7.93 11.09 12.59
N LEU A 390 9.20 10.79 12.83
CA LEU A 390 9.62 9.51 13.44
C LEU A 390 9.00 9.31 14.83
N HIS A 391 8.95 10.36 15.66
CA HIS A 391 8.37 10.30 16.98
C HIS A 391 6.84 10.35 17.01
N MET A 392 6.13 10.57 15.90
CA MET A 392 4.68 10.26 15.86
C MET A 392 4.42 8.78 16.09
N GLU A 393 5.42 7.93 15.83
CA GLU A 393 5.45 6.53 16.25
C GLU A 393 5.86 6.32 17.71
N ALA A 394 6.23 7.35 18.47
CA ALA A 394 6.80 7.19 19.82
C ALA A 394 6.18 8.09 20.90
N THR A 395 5.44 9.15 20.56
CA THR A 395 5.13 10.22 21.51
C THR A 395 3.65 10.39 21.80
N THR A 396 3.21 9.67 22.84
CA THR A 396 2.14 9.86 23.85
C THR A 396 1.34 8.59 24.08
#